data_AF-A0A4R5BS69-F1
#
_entry.id   AF-A0A4R5BS69-F1
#
_cell.length_a   1.000
_cell.length_b   1.000
_cell.length_c   1.000
_cell.angle_alpha   90.00
_cell.angle_beta   90.00
_cell.angle_gamma   90.00
#
_symmetry.space_group_name_H-M   'P 1'
#
loop_
_entity.id
_entity.type
_entity.pdbx_description
1 polymer ?
#
loop_
_entity_poly.entity_id
_entity_poly.type
_entity_poly.pdbx_seq_one_letter_code
_entity_poly.pdbx_strand_id
1 'polypeptide(L)'
;MMSAQLWVSVVQIGCFFGLVALGYYLVLEGADFFNFALGPFAMFSGLTASWLMAEQGWPLGLAAVLGIAIAAVLAVVTEVALVRPIDARTGGGELPSLIAVVAVLFAVEQLAGTLFGRQLMPGRSWLPHTSLDLGFVTVDGQTLALVFCTVVAFTGVWLWMRKSRYGRILRAVGSNREAAKTLGMPVGRVRLVAFALAGGVVGLAGQLFAAKAGVSFQSGFGWALSGFLALVIGGTGSVWAPLAGGMLLALAQTLVPYYLGSASLDYAVLAVAILFFALRPSGLFVRKVRV
;
A
#
# COMPACT_ATOMS: atom_id res chain seq x y z
N MET A 1 -11.38 28.57 -6.85
CA MET A 1 -12.01 27.66 -5.87
C MET A 1 -11.82 26.20 -6.29
N MET A 2 -12.26 25.78 -7.49
CA MET A 2 -12.10 24.40 -7.98
C MET A 2 -10.64 23.92 -8.09
N SER A 3 -9.70 24.79 -8.47
CA SER A 3 -8.28 24.43 -8.65
C SER A 3 -7.58 24.03 -7.35
N ALA A 4 -7.85 24.72 -6.24
CA ALA A 4 -7.19 24.46 -4.96
C ALA A 4 -7.69 23.15 -4.31
N GLN A 5 -8.97 22.81 -4.51
CA GLN A 5 -9.53 21.54 -4.05
C GLN A 5 -8.98 20.33 -4.83
N LEU A 6 -8.66 20.48 -6.12
CA LEU A 6 -7.98 19.44 -6.89
C LEU A 6 -6.62 19.09 -6.29
N TRP A 7 -5.83 20.08 -5.86
CA TRP A 7 -4.53 19.82 -5.22
C TRP A 7 -4.67 19.07 -3.91
N VAL A 8 -5.70 19.33 -3.11
CA VAL A 8 -5.99 18.56 -1.89
C VAL A 8 -6.32 17.10 -2.24
N SER A 9 -7.13 16.87 -3.27
CA SER A 9 -7.44 15.52 -3.76
C SER A 9 -6.18 14.78 -4.25
N VAL A 10 -5.30 15.46 -4.99
CA VAL A 10 -4.00 14.90 -5.41
C VAL A 10 -3.18 14.46 -4.22
N VAL A 11 -3.02 15.34 -3.21
CA VAL A 11 -2.23 15.01 -2.02
C VAL A 11 -2.83 13.82 -1.29
N GLN A 12 -4.15 13.77 -1.15
CA GLN A 12 -4.84 12.67 -0.50
C GLN A 12 -4.65 11.33 -1.22
N ILE A 13 -4.93 11.28 -2.52
CA ILE A 13 -4.78 10.07 -3.33
C ILE A 13 -3.30 9.66 -3.40
N GLY A 14 -2.39 10.63 -3.49
CA GLY A 14 -0.95 10.40 -3.54
C GLY A 14 -0.39 9.83 -2.24
N CYS A 15 -0.87 10.31 -1.10
CA CYS A 15 -0.55 9.74 0.20
C CYS A 15 -1.07 8.30 0.36
N PHE A 16 -2.29 8.01 -0.12
CA PHE A 16 -2.83 6.65 -0.12
C PHE A 16 -1.98 5.70 -0.97
N PHE A 17 -1.76 6.02 -2.25
CA PHE A 17 -0.93 5.18 -3.11
C PHE A 17 0.51 5.09 -2.63
N GLY A 18 1.05 6.18 -2.08
CA GLY A 18 2.38 6.19 -1.47
C GLY A 18 2.48 5.21 -0.30
N LEU A 19 1.49 5.15 0.58
CA LEU A 19 1.46 4.18 1.68
C LEU A 19 1.34 2.73 1.18
N VAL A 20 0.49 2.48 0.18
CA VAL A 20 0.39 1.14 -0.43
C VAL A 20 1.73 0.75 -1.08
N ALA A 21 2.34 1.68 -1.82
CA ALA A 21 3.64 1.52 -2.45
C ALA A 21 4.78 1.30 -1.44
N LEU A 22 4.71 1.93 -0.25
CA LEU A 22 5.64 1.68 0.85
C LEU A 22 5.53 0.23 1.36
N GLY A 23 4.32 -0.34 1.38
CA GLY A 23 4.12 -1.77 1.66
C GLY A 23 4.81 -2.66 0.63
N TYR A 24 4.65 -2.35 -0.67
CA TYR A 24 5.35 -3.07 -1.73
C TYR A 24 6.88 -2.95 -1.60
N TYR A 25 7.38 -1.75 -1.31
CA TYR A 25 8.79 -1.49 -1.09
C TYR A 25 9.37 -2.38 0.02
N LEU A 26 8.68 -2.51 1.14
CA LEU A 26 9.08 -3.36 2.26
C LEU A 26 9.16 -4.85 1.89
N VAL A 27 8.18 -5.34 1.13
CA VAL A 27 8.16 -6.75 0.70
C VAL A 27 9.26 -7.04 -0.31
N LEU A 28 9.49 -6.14 -1.27
CA LEU A 28 10.53 -6.32 -2.28
C LEU A 28 11.94 -6.36 -1.68
N GLU A 29 12.24 -5.46 -0.75
CA GLU A 29 13.53 -5.47 -0.03
C GLU A 29 13.77 -6.78 0.75
N GLY A 30 12.73 -7.55 1.06
CA GLY A 30 12.84 -8.81 1.82
C GLY A 30 12.67 -10.11 1.02
N ALA A 31 12.01 -10.06 -0.13
CA ALA A 31 11.53 -11.26 -0.82
C ALA A 31 11.85 -11.33 -2.32
N ASP A 32 12.36 -10.26 -2.92
CA ASP A 32 12.68 -10.15 -4.36
C ASP A 32 11.49 -10.43 -5.31
N PHE A 33 10.25 -10.40 -4.83
CA PHE A 33 9.05 -10.53 -5.69
C PHE A 33 7.95 -9.55 -5.29
N PHE A 34 7.03 -9.28 -6.22
CA PHE A 34 5.90 -8.37 -6.00
C PHE A 34 4.71 -9.08 -5.33
N ASN A 35 4.32 -8.62 -4.14
CA ASN A 35 3.16 -9.16 -3.45
C ASN A 35 1.87 -8.42 -3.81
N PHE A 36 1.13 -8.92 -4.80
CA PHE A 36 -0.15 -8.31 -5.20
C PHE A 36 -1.27 -8.43 -4.17
N ALA A 37 -1.16 -9.29 -3.15
CA ALA A 37 -2.16 -9.40 -2.09
C ALA A 37 -2.15 -8.21 -1.10
N LEU A 38 -1.18 -7.30 -1.18
CA LEU A 38 -1.14 -6.09 -0.34
C LEU A 38 -2.39 -5.21 -0.50
N GLY A 39 -2.85 -4.96 -1.72
CA GLY A 39 -4.09 -4.18 -1.96
C GLY A 39 -5.33 -4.81 -1.28
N PRO A 40 -5.60 -6.10 -1.46
CA PRO A 40 -6.62 -6.83 -0.70
C PRO A 40 -6.46 -6.75 0.82
N PHE A 41 -5.23 -6.74 1.36
CA PHE A 41 -5.05 -6.55 2.81
C PHE A 41 -5.45 -5.14 3.27
N ALA A 42 -5.15 -4.09 2.49
CA ALA A 42 -5.66 -2.73 2.74
C ALA A 42 -7.19 -2.72 2.73
N MET A 43 -7.79 -3.32 1.70
CA MET A 43 -9.23 -3.40 1.55
C MET A 43 -9.87 -4.14 2.73
N PHE A 44 -9.32 -5.28 3.14
CA PHE A 44 -9.81 -6.06 4.26
C PHE A 44 -9.74 -5.27 5.58
N SER A 45 -8.65 -4.53 5.80
CA SER A 45 -8.50 -3.61 6.93
C SER A 45 -9.56 -2.51 6.94
N GLY A 46 -9.86 -1.94 5.78
CA GLY A 46 -10.91 -0.93 5.62
C GLY A 46 -12.31 -1.49 5.88
N LEU A 47 -12.62 -2.67 5.32
CA LEU A 47 -13.91 -3.33 5.51
C LEU A 47 -14.13 -3.73 6.97
N THR A 48 -13.11 -4.32 7.61
CA THR A 48 -13.18 -4.70 9.03
C THR A 48 -13.47 -3.49 9.93
N ALA A 49 -12.75 -2.38 9.75
CA ALA A 49 -12.98 -1.17 10.53
C ALA A 49 -14.38 -0.58 10.26
N SER A 50 -14.76 -0.45 9.00
CA SER A 50 -16.08 0.07 8.61
C SER A 50 -17.22 -0.81 9.14
N TRP A 51 -17.07 -2.13 9.12
CA TRP A 51 -18.08 -3.08 9.57
C TRP A 51 -18.26 -3.04 11.09
N LEU A 52 -17.15 -3.07 11.85
CA LEU A 52 -17.18 -2.94 13.30
C LEU A 52 -17.81 -1.62 13.75
N MET A 53 -17.53 -0.53 13.03
CA MET A 53 -18.11 0.77 13.33
C MET A 53 -19.58 0.88 12.91
N ALA A 54 -19.96 0.35 11.74
CA ALA A 54 -21.30 0.52 11.18
C ALA A 54 -22.33 -0.42 11.81
N GLU A 55 -22.01 -1.71 11.94
CA GLU A 55 -22.95 -2.73 12.41
C GLU A 55 -22.86 -2.98 13.91
N GLN A 56 -21.64 -2.98 14.48
CA GLN A 56 -21.46 -3.29 15.89
C GLN A 56 -21.32 -2.06 16.80
N GLY A 57 -21.17 -0.86 16.22
CA GLY A 57 -21.03 0.38 16.99
C GLY A 57 -19.75 0.48 17.82
N TRP A 58 -18.69 -0.24 17.44
CA TRP A 58 -17.44 -0.27 18.20
C TRP A 58 -16.75 1.11 18.20
N PRO A 59 -16.00 1.45 19.26
CA PRO A 59 -15.23 2.68 19.30
C PRO A 59 -14.14 2.65 18.23
N LEU A 60 -13.94 3.81 17.61
CA LEU A 60 -13.05 3.97 16.45
C LEU A 60 -11.63 3.43 16.68
N GLY A 61 -11.04 3.75 17.83
CA GLY A 61 -9.67 3.34 18.13
C GLY A 61 -9.51 1.82 18.11
N LEU A 62 -10.53 1.10 18.60
CA LEU A 62 -10.48 -0.36 18.70
C LEU A 62 -10.75 -1.00 17.34
N ALA A 63 -11.69 -0.46 16.56
CA ALA A 63 -11.93 -0.89 15.18
C ALA A 63 -10.70 -0.67 14.26
N ALA A 64 -10.04 0.48 14.39
CA ALA A 64 -8.83 0.79 13.64
C ALA A 64 -7.68 -0.18 13.98
N VAL A 65 -7.37 -0.35 15.27
CA VAL A 65 -6.32 -1.26 15.73
C VAL A 65 -6.58 -2.69 15.26
N LEU A 66 -7.83 -3.17 15.35
CA LEU A 66 -8.17 -4.51 14.88
C LEU A 66 -8.00 -4.69 13.38
N GLY A 67 -8.48 -3.76 12.54
CA GLY A 67 -8.31 -3.93 11.09
C GLY A 67 -6.85 -3.88 10.65
N ILE A 68 -6.01 -3.02 11.26
CA ILE A 68 -4.57 -2.98 11.02
C ILE A 68 -3.93 -4.31 11.46
N ALA A 69 -4.31 -4.82 12.63
CA ALA A 69 -3.82 -6.10 13.13
C ALA A 69 -4.20 -7.24 12.19
N ILE A 70 -5.43 -7.27 11.67
CA ILE A 70 -5.90 -8.28 10.72
C ILE A 70 -5.09 -8.21 9.42
N ALA A 71 -4.83 -7.03 8.86
CA ALA A 71 -4.00 -6.90 7.67
C ALA A 71 -2.54 -7.36 7.89
N ALA A 72 -1.97 -7.04 9.06
CA ALA A 72 -0.65 -7.55 9.45
C ALA A 72 -0.63 -9.08 9.59
N VAL A 73 -1.67 -9.65 10.20
CA VAL A 73 -1.83 -11.11 10.34
C VAL A 73 -2.00 -11.77 8.97
N LEU A 74 -2.84 -11.23 8.08
CA LEU A 74 -3.01 -11.75 6.73
C LEU A 74 -1.68 -11.75 5.96
N ALA A 75 -0.88 -10.69 6.08
CA ALA A 75 0.43 -10.62 5.46
C ALA A 75 1.41 -11.68 6.03
N VAL A 76 1.44 -11.85 7.36
CA VAL A 76 2.29 -12.86 8.02
C VAL A 76 1.84 -14.28 7.69
N VAL A 77 0.54 -14.55 7.68
CA VAL A 77 -0.03 -15.85 7.32
C VAL A 77 0.31 -16.17 5.87
N THR A 78 0.19 -15.21 4.97
CA THR A 78 0.57 -15.38 3.56
C THR A 78 2.05 -15.75 3.42
N GLU A 79 2.92 -15.07 4.17
CA GLU A 79 4.36 -15.37 4.20
C GLU A 79 4.66 -16.76 4.76
N VAL A 80 4.09 -17.13 5.91
CA VAL A 80 4.43 -18.38 6.62
C VAL A 80 3.75 -19.60 5.99
N ALA A 81 2.49 -19.48 5.56
CA ALA A 81 1.69 -20.60 5.09
C ALA A 81 1.83 -20.84 3.58
N LEU A 82 2.10 -19.80 2.78
CA LEU A 82 2.15 -19.91 1.32
C LEU A 82 3.54 -19.63 0.76
N VAL A 83 4.05 -18.41 0.93
CA VAL A 83 5.27 -17.96 0.26
C VAL A 83 6.49 -18.76 0.73
N ARG A 84 6.68 -18.90 2.04
CA ARG A 84 7.85 -19.59 2.61
C ARG A 84 7.91 -21.07 2.26
N PRO A 85 6.82 -21.85 2.34
CA PRO A 85 6.82 -23.25 1.90
C PRO A 85 7.06 -23.40 0.40
N ILE A 86 6.50 -22.52 -0.44
CA ILE A 86 6.68 -22.56 -1.89
C ILE A 86 8.12 -22.25 -2.27
N ASP A 87 8.69 -21.18 -1.72
CA ASP A 87 10.10 -20.83 -1.90
C ASP A 87 11.03 -21.98 -1.51
N ALA A 88 10.74 -22.68 -0.41
CA ALA A 88 11.53 -23.81 0.07
C ALA A 88 11.45 -25.03 -0.86
N ARG A 89 10.31 -25.25 -1.53
CA ARG A 89 10.08 -26.40 -2.42
C ARG A 89 10.58 -26.16 -3.85
N THR A 90 10.51 -24.93 -4.34
CA THR A 90 10.86 -24.59 -5.72
C THR A 90 12.27 -24.01 -5.87
N GLY A 91 13.07 -24.02 -4.78
CA GLY A 91 14.45 -23.52 -4.82
C GLY A 91 14.56 -21.99 -4.92
N GLY A 92 13.50 -21.25 -4.61
CA GLY A 92 13.50 -19.78 -4.58
C GLY A 92 13.15 -19.08 -5.90
N GLY A 93 12.43 -19.74 -6.82
CA GLY A 93 11.92 -19.08 -8.03
C GLY A 93 10.84 -18.04 -7.74
N GLU A 94 10.88 -16.89 -8.45
CA GLU A 94 9.93 -15.78 -8.30
C GLU A 94 8.51 -16.12 -8.81
N LEU A 95 8.43 -16.84 -9.94
CA LEU A 95 7.16 -17.16 -10.61
C LEU A 95 6.17 -17.98 -9.73
N PRO A 96 6.59 -19.07 -9.06
CA PRO A 96 5.71 -19.82 -8.15
C PRO A 96 5.12 -18.95 -7.04
N SER A 97 5.94 -18.09 -6.43
CA SER A 97 5.53 -17.23 -5.32
C SER A 97 4.60 -16.10 -5.79
N LEU A 98 4.80 -15.60 -7.01
CA LEU A 98 3.87 -14.65 -7.64
C LEU A 98 2.49 -15.29 -7.86
N ILE A 99 2.44 -16.49 -8.44
CA ILE A 99 1.17 -17.22 -8.69
C ILE A 99 0.43 -17.47 -7.38
N ALA A 100 1.16 -17.89 -6.33
CA ALA A 100 0.59 -18.14 -5.01
C ALA A 100 -0.07 -16.89 -4.42
N VAL A 101 0.60 -15.74 -4.53
CA VAL A 101 0.09 -14.49 -4.00
C VAL A 101 -1.08 -13.94 -4.81
N VAL A 102 -1.12 -14.16 -6.13
CA VAL A 102 -2.30 -13.84 -6.95
C VAL A 102 -3.48 -14.69 -6.52
N ALA A 103 -3.28 -15.96 -6.17
CA ALA A 103 -4.34 -16.79 -5.59
C ALA A 103 -4.83 -16.23 -4.24
N VAL A 104 -3.92 -15.74 -3.38
CA VAL A 104 -4.28 -15.07 -2.12
C VAL A 104 -5.08 -13.81 -2.36
N LEU A 105 -4.73 -13.01 -3.37
CA LEU A 105 -5.46 -11.80 -3.73
C LEU A 105 -6.94 -12.12 -3.95
N PHE A 106 -7.24 -13.08 -4.84
CA PHE A 106 -8.63 -13.44 -5.13
C PHE A 106 -9.29 -14.14 -3.93
N ALA A 107 -8.56 -14.98 -3.19
CA ALA A 107 -9.10 -15.63 -2.01
C ALA A 107 -9.53 -14.62 -0.93
N VAL A 108 -8.72 -13.58 -0.68
CA VAL A 108 -9.02 -12.53 0.30
C VAL A 108 -10.18 -11.65 -0.17
N GLU A 109 -10.26 -11.32 -1.45
CA GLU A 109 -11.41 -10.57 -2.00
C GLU A 109 -12.72 -11.36 -1.87
N GLN A 110 -12.70 -12.66 -2.21
CA GLN A 110 -13.89 -13.49 -2.09
C GLN A 110 -14.29 -13.70 -0.62
N LEU A 111 -13.33 -13.91 0.27
CA LEU A 111 -13.57 -14.03 1.71
C LEU A 111 -14.12 -12.72 2.30
N ALA A 112 -13.64 -11.56 1.84
CA ALA A 112 -14.20 -10.28 2.22
C ALA A 112 -15.65 -10.14 1.75
N GLY A 113 -15.95 -10.53 0.51
CA GLY A 113 -17.30 -10.48 -0.05
C GLY A 113 -18.30 -11.42 0.64
N THR A 114 -17.85 -12.52 1.24
CA THR A 114 -18.71 -13.41 2.03
C THR A 114 -18.91 -12.94 3.47
N LEU A 115 -17.89 -12.34 4.09
CA LEU A 115 -17.98 -11.85 5.48
C LEU A 115 -18.70 -10.51 5.63
N PHE A 116 -18.38 -9.54 4.77
CA PHE A 116 -18.88 -8.16 4.87
C PHE A 116 -20.00 -7.85 3.87
N GLY A 117 -20.33 -8.81 3.01
CA GLY A 117 -21.24 -8.61 1.90
C GLY A 117 -20.56 -7.98 0.68
N ARG A 118 -21.33 -7.90 -0.41
CA ARG A 118 -20.84 -7.46 -1.73
C ARG A 118 -21.19 -6.01 -2.07
N GLN A 119 -21.87 -5.32 -1.16
CA GLN A 119 -22.27 -3.93 -1.35
C GLN A 119 -21.13 -2.98 -0.98
N LEU A 120 -21.15 -1.78 -1.58
CA LEU A 120 -20.24 -0.71 -1.18
C LEU A 120 -20.57 -0.30 0.25
N MET A 121 -19.61 -0.44 1.16
CA MET A 121 -19.75 0.08 2.51
C MET A 121 -19.33 1.55 2.53
N PRO A 122 -20.23 2.47 2.92
CA PRO A 122 -19.91 3.88 2.96
C PRO A 122 -18.83 4.15 4.01
N GLY A 123 -17.93 5.08 3.69
CA GLY A 123 -16.92 5.52 4.64
C GLY A 123 -17.57 6.21 5.83
N ARG A 124 -17.18 5.84 7.05
CA ARG A 124 -17.52 6.58 8.26
C ARG A 124 -16.34 7.45 8.66
N SER A 125 -16.58 8.76 8.80
CA SER A 125 -15.52 9.68 9.17
C SER A 125 -14.96 9.37 10.55
N TRP A 126 -13.63 9.41 10.64
CA TRP A 126 -12.91 9.12 11.87
C TRP A 126 -12.89 10.29 12.84
N LEU A 127 -12.90 11.49 12.26
CA LEU A 127 -13.03 12.72 13.02
C LEU A 127 -14.46 13.24 12.83
N PRO A 128 -15.05 13.90 13.85
CA PRO A 128 -16.20 14.78 13.64
C PRO A 128 -15.92 15.71 12.46
N HIS A 129 -16.95 16.22 11.79
CA HIS A 129 -16.85 17.12 10.63
C HIS A 129 -16.19 18.49 10.97
N THR A 130 -14.96 18.48 11.47
CA THR A 130 -14.06 19.61 11.56
C THR A 130 -13.43 19.79 10.20
N SER A 131 -14.17 20.46 9.32
CA SER A 131 -13.60 21.08 8.13
C SER A 131 -12.88 22.34 8.57
N LEU A 132 -11.56 22.39 8.42
CA LEU A 132 -10.83 23.65 8.51
C LEU A 132 -11.10 24.41 7.20
N ASP A 133 -11.96 25.42 7.29
CA ASP A 133 -12.19 26.33 6.19
C ASP A 133 -11.12 27.43 6.23
N LEU A 134 -10.14 27.32 5.33
CA LEU A 134 -9.08 28.31 5.19
C LEU A 134 -9.51 29.48 4.28
N GLY A 135 -10.81 29.66 4.03
CA GLY A 135 -11.41 30.70 3.18
C GLY A 135 -11.22 30.46 1.68
N PHE A 136 -10.16 29.74 1.28
CA PHE A 136 -9.86 29.39 -0.11
C PHE A 136 -9.91 27.87 -0.38
N VAL A 137 -9.85 27.04 0.68
CA VAL A 137 -9.83 25.57 0.63
C VAL A 137 -10.44 25.01 1.90
N THR A 138 -11.39 24.09 1.76
CA THR A 138 -11.89 23.27 2.86
C THR A 138 -11.04 22.00 2.97
N VAL A 139 -10.25 21.88 4.03
CA VAL A 139 -9.51 20.65 4.33
C VAL A 139 -10.27 19.86 5.38
N ASP A 140 -10.68 18.66 4.99
CA ASP A 140 -11.37 17.74 5.89
C ASP A 140 -10.39 17.11 6.89
N GLY A 141 -10.84 16.90 8.13
CA GLY A 141 -10.03 16.31 9.19
C GLY A 141 -9.47 14.94 8.83
N GLN A 142 -10.18 14.18 7.99
CA GLN A 142 -9.70 12.90 7.45
C GLN A 142 -8.48 13.05 6.54
N THR A 143 -8.45 14.09 5.69
CA THR A 143 -7.29 14.33 4.81
C THR A 143 -6.06 14.70 5.64
N LEU A 144 -6.23 15.49 6.70
CA LEU A 144 -5.14 15.82 7.63
C LEU A 144 -4.64 14.57 8.36
N ALA A 145 -5.55 13.73 8.87
CA ALA A 145 -5.18 12.47 9.49
C ALA A 145 -4.41 11.56 8.53
N LEU A 146 -4.86 11.47 7.28
CA LEU A 146 -4.20 10.69 6.24
C LEU A 146 -2.78 11.19 5.95
N VAL A 147 -2.61 12.50 5.72
CA VAL A 147 -1.28 13.11 5.50
C VAL A 147 -0.38 12.91 6.71
N PHE A 148 -0.89 13.16 7.92
CA PHE A 148 -0.14 12.98 9.16
C PHE A 148 0.33 11.53 9.31
N CYS A 149 -0.57 10.55 9.16
CA CYS A 149 -0.23 9.15 9.24
C CYS A 149 0.74 8.72 8.13
N THR A 150 0.65 9.29 6.92
CA THR A 150 1.64 9.06 5.86
C THR A 150 3.03 9.53 6.29
N VAL A 151 3.17 10.76 6.78
CA VAL A 151 4.47 11.29 7.25
C VAL A 151 5.03 10.43 8.39
N VAL A 152 4.19 10.06 9.35
CA VAL A 152 4.57 9.20 10.48
C VAL A 152 5.02 7.82 10.00
N ALA A 153 4.27 7.18 9.10
CA ALA A 153 4.58 5.84 8.58
C ALA A 153 5.90 5.84 7.80
N PHE A 154 6.09 6.77 6.86
CA PHE A 154 7.34 6.88 6.10
C PHE A 154 8.53 7.19 6.99
N THR A 155 8.39 8.13 7.93
CA THR A 155 9.45 8.48 8.88
C THR A 155 9.78 7.29 9.79
N GLY A 156 8.75 6.61 10.30
CA GLY A 156 8.88 5.42 11.16
C GLY A 156 9.60 4.28 10.45
N VAL A 157 9.21 3.96 9.21
CA VAL A 157 9.88 2.94 8.39
C VAL A 157 11.31 3.36 8.07
N TRP A 158 11.54 4.62 7.69
CA TRP A 158 12.89 5.13 7.41
C TRP A 158 13.81 5.03 8.64
N LEU A 159 13.33 5.43 9.82
CA LEU A 159 14.06 5.29 11.08
C LEU A 159 14.31 3.83 11.44
N TRP A 160 13.31 2.96 11.28
CA TRP A 160 13.44 1.53 11.54
C TRP A 160 14.48 0.90 10.61
N MET A 161 14.44 1.19 9.31
CA MET A 161 15.44 0.69 8.36
C MET A 161 16.85 1.16 8.71
N ARG A 162 17.02 2.41 9.17
CA ARG A 162 18.32 2.98 9.54
C ARG A 162 18.86 2.49 10.88
N LYS A 163 18.05 2.49 11.93
CA LYS A 163 18.49 2.23 13.31
C LYS A 163 18.32 0.77 13.75
N SER A 164 17.32 0.04 13.24
CA SER A 164 17.04 -1.33 13.68
C SER A 164 18.02 -2.34 13.11
N ARG A 165 18.34 -3.39 13.88
CA ARG A 165 19.13 -4.54 13.41
C ARG A 165 18.41 -5.25 12.26
N TYR A 166 17.11 -5.50 12.41
CA TYR A 166 16.29 -6.14 11.37
C TYR A 166 16.22 -5.29 10.10
N GLY A 167 16.12 -3.96 10.22
CA GLY A 167 16.09 -3.04 9.09
C GLY A 167 17.41 -2.96 8.31
N ARG A 168 18.56 -3.09 8.99
CA ARG A 168 19.87 -3.20 8.33
C ARG A 168 20.05 -4.52 7.60
N ILE A 169 19.62 -5.62 8.22
CA ILE A 169 19.66 -6.95 7.58
C ILE A 169 18.72 -6.98 6.38
N LEU A 170 17.52 -6.38 6.47
CA LEU A 170 16.57 -6.31 5.36
C LEU A 170 17.20 -5.66 4.13
N ARG A 171 17.86 -4.51 4.30
CA ARG A 171 18.58 -3.84 3.20
C ARG A 171 19.75 -4.66 2.65
N ALA A 172 20.42 -5.45 3.50
CA ALA A 172 21.47 -6.35 3.03
C ALA A 172 20.88 -7.50 2.20
N VAL A 173 19.75 -8.06 2.63
CA VAL A 173 18.99 -9.10 1.90
C VAL A 173 18.55 -8.57 0.53
N GLY A 174 17.92 -7.39 0.47
CA GLY A 174 17.53 -6.76 -0.80
C GLY A 174 18.70 -6.27 -1.67
N SER A 175 19.95 -6.44 -1.22
CA SER A 175 21.14 -6.21 -2.08
C SER A 175 21.55 -7.49 -2.78
N ASN A 176 21.67 -8.59 -2.02
CA ASN A 176 21.97 -9.90 -2.54
C ASN A 176 21.50 -10.96 -1.53
N ARG A 177 20.38 -11.60 -1.84
CA ARG A 177 19.74 -12.60 -0.99
C ARG A 177 20.58 -13.87 -0.83
N GLU A 178 21.31 -14.29 -1.86
CA GLU A 178 22.18 -15.48 -1.80
C GLU A 178 23.40 -15.23 -0.91
N ALA A 179 24.08 -14.10 -1.10
CA ALA A 179 25.18 -13.68 -0.23
C ALA A 179 24.73 -13.52 1.22
N ALA A 180 23.50 -13.03 1.44
CA ALA A 180 22.94 -12.92 2.76
C ALA A 180 22.73 -14.28 3.45
N LYS A 181 22.30 -15.29 2.69
CA LYS A 181 22.14 -16.67 3.19
C LYS A 181 23.49 -17.32 3.50
N THR A 182 24.51 -17.14 2.67
CA THR A 182 25.85 -17.71 2.91
C THR A 182 26.52 -17.13 4.14
N LEU A 183 26.26 -15.86 4.45
CA LEU A 183 26.70 -15.19 5.69
C LEU A 183 25.88 -15.58 6.93
N GLY A 184 24.94 -16.51 6.82
CA GLY A 184 24.13 -17.00 7.95
C GLY A 184 23.13 -15.97 8.50
N MET A 185 22.79 -14.93 7.74
CA MET A 185 21.82 -13.94 8.20
C MET A 185 20.42 -14.56 8.32
N PRO A 186 19.60 -14.15 9.30
CA PRO A 186 18.28 -14.72 9.54
C PRO A 186 17.22 -14.21 8.54
N VAL A 187 17.43 -14.50 7.24
CA VAL A 187 16.60 -14.00 6.11
C VAL A 187 15.12 -14.28 6.34
N GLY A 188 14.76 -15.48 6.78
CA GLY A 188 13.36 -15.85 7.02
C GLY A 188 12.68 -15.03 8.13
N ARG A 189 13.39 -14.70 9.22
CA ARG A 189 12.83 -13.87 10.31
C ARG A 189 12.67 -12.42 9.87
N VAL A 190 13.67 -11.90 9.14
CA VAL A 190 13.68 -10.52 8.66
C VAL A 190 12.58 -10.30 7.62
N ARG A 191 12.38 -11.29 6.72
CA ARG A 191 11.28 -11.28 5.75
C ARG A 191 9.92 -11.30 6.44
N LEU A 192 9.73 -12.13 7.47
CA LEU A 192 8.48 -12.17 8.24
C LEU A 192 8.17 -10.80 8.87
N VAL A 193 9.17 -10.14 9.45
CA VAL A 193 9.00 -8.78 10.01
C VAL A 193 8.65 -7.76 8.91
N ALA A 194 9.26 -7.87 7.72
CA ALA A 194 8.92 -7.01 6.59
C ALA A 194 7.47 -7.18 6.12
N PHE A 195 6.97 -8.43 6.05
CA PHE A 195 5.57 -8.71 5.73
C PHE A 195 4.61 -8.18 6.80
N ALA A 196 4.93 -8.35 8.09
CA ALA A 196 4.12 -7.79 9.18
C ALA A 196 4.04 -6.26 9.09
N LEU A 197 5.16 -5.58 8.86
CA LEU A 197 5.21 -4.13 8.70
C LEU A 197 4.47 -3.68 7.44
N ALA A 198 4.64 -4.38 6.32
CA ALA A 198 3.92 -4.08 5.08
C ALA A 198 2.41 -4.22 5.27
N GLY A 199 1.94 -5.31 5.88
CA GLY A 199 0.53 -5.51 6.19
C GLY A 199 -0.04 -4.43 7.12
N GLY A 200 0.72 -4.01 8.14
CA GLY A 200 0.31 -2.92 9.02
C GLY A 200 0.22 -1.55 8.32
N VAL A 201 1.23 -1.21 7.51
CA VAL A 201 1.26 0.06 6.75
C VAL A 201 0.11 0.12 5.74
N VAL A 202 -0.09 -0.96 4.99
CA VAL A 202 -1.14 -1.04 3.97
C VAL A 202 -2.52 -1.14 4.63
N GLY A 203 -2.64 -1.82 5.77
CA GLY A 203 -3.84 -1.84 6.58
C GLY A 203 -4.26 -0.45 7.07
N LEU A 204 -3.30 0.36 7.52
CA LEU A 204 -3.53 1.76 7.88
C LEU A 204 -3.96 2.60 6.67
N ALA A 205 -3.31 2.40 5.52
CA ALA A 205 -3.65 3.10 4.28
C ALA A 205 -5.09 2.83 3.84
N GLY A 206 -5.47 1.55 3.81
CA GLY A 206 -6.80 1.11 3.41
C GLY A 206 -7.90 1.63 4.32
N GLN A 207 -7.67 1.64 5.63
CA GLN A 207 -8.60 2.19 6.61
C GLN A 207 -8.85 3.69 6.43
N LEU A 208 -7.78 4.48 6.33
CA LEU A 208 -7.88 5.93 6.19
C LEU A 208 -8.55 6.32 4.87
N PHE A 209 -8.28 5.58 3.80
CA PHE A 209 -8.93 5.81 2.51
C PHE A 209 -10.39 5.35 2.51
N ALA A 210 -10.67 4.16 3.04
CA ALA A 210 -12.03 3.62 3.17
C ALA A 210 -12.94 4.51 4.01
N ALA A 211 -12.41 5.14 5.06
CA ALA A 211 -13.15 6.05 5.92
C ALA A 211 -13.74 7.25 5.15
N LYS A 212 -13.14 7.63 4.02
CA LYS A 212 -13.56 8.78 3.21
C LYS A 212 -14.26 8.37 1.92
N ALA A 213 -13.66 7.47 1.15
CA ALA A 213 -14.16 7.06 -0.17
C ALA A 213 -15.17 5.90 -0.12
N GLY A 214 -15.31 5.25 1.04
CA GLY A 214 -15.94 3.94 1.14
C GLY A 214 -15.04 2.84 0.61
N VAL A 215 -15.47 1.60 0.80
CA VAL A 215 -14.72 0.42 0.37
C VAL A 215 -15.67 -0.69 -0.06
N SER A 216 -15.29 -1.39 -1.13
CA SER A 216 -15.97 -2.58 -1.63
C SER A 216 -15.01 -3.76 -1.67
N PHE A 217 -15.54 -4.98 -1.70
CA PHE A 217 -14.73 -6.20 -1.81
C PHE A 217 -13.92 -6.30 -3.13
N GLN A 218 -14.24 -5.49 -4.14
CA GLN A 218 -13.51 -5.44 -5.43
C GLN A 218 -12.42 -4.35 -5.44
N SER A 219 -12.31 -3.55 -4.38
CA SER A 219 -11.33 -2.46 -4.32
C SER A 219 -9.89 -2.99 -4.19
N GLY A 220 -9.71 -4.22 -3.70
CA GLY A 220 -8.40 -4.82 -3.42
C GLY A 220 -7.46 -4.82 -4.62
N PHE A 221 -7.90 -5.35 -5.76
CA PHE A 221 -7.12 -5.44 -7.00
C PHE A 221 -6.73 -4.06 -7.53
N GLY A 222 -7.69 -3.12 -7.59
CA GLY A 222 -7.43 -1.75 -8.07
C GLY A 222 -6.40 -1.01 -7.19
N TRP A 223 -6.48 -1.20 -5.88
CA TRP A 223 -5.51 -0.62 -4.93
C TRP A 223 -4.14 -1.28 -5.03
N ALA A 224 -4.09 -2.61 -5.22
CA ALA A 224 -2.85 -3.35 -5.47
C ALA A 224 -2.13 -2.81 -6.72
N LEU A 225 -2.85 -2.71 -7.84
CA LEU A 225 -2.29 -2.22 -9.10
C LEU A 225 -1.81 -0.78 -8.99
N SER A 226 -2.60 0.11 -8.40
CA SER A 226 -2.23 1.52 -8.23
C SER A 226 -1.02 1.70 -7.31
N GLY A 227 -0.96 0.94 -6.21
CA GLY A 227 0.21 0.94 -5.31
C GLY A 227 1.47 0.38 -5.97
N PHE A 228 1.34 -0.68 -6.78
CA PHE A 228 2.44 -1.22 -7.58
C PHE A 228 2.93 -0.19 -8.61
N LEU A 229 2.04 0.45 -9.35
CA LEU A 229 2.40 1.51 -10.29
C LEU A 229 3.10 2.67 -9.60
N ALA A 230 2.59 3.13 -8.45
CA ALA A 230 3.23 4.17 -7.65
C ALA A 230 4.64 3.77 -7.21
N LEU A 231 4.85 2.51 -6.80
CA LEU A 231 6.18 2.00 -6.49
C LEU A 231 7.08 2.00 -7.72
N VAL A 232 6.63 1.51 -8.87
CA VAL A 232 7.48 1.41 -10.06
C VAL A 232 7.85 2.80 -10.59
N ILE A 233 6.90 3.73 -10.57
CA ILE A 233 7.15 5.13 -10.91
C ILE A 233 8.22 5.72 -9.97
N GLY A 234 8.07 5.51 -8.66
CA GLY A 234 9.02 5.98 -7.65
C GLY A 234 10.39 5.31 -7.74
N GLY A 235 10.42 3.99 -7.90
CA GLY A 235 11.59 3.13 -7.77
C GLY A 235 11.86 2.67 -6.33
N THR A 236 12.85 1.79 -6.20
CA THR A 236 13.30 1.21 -4.91
C THR A 236 14.59 1.86 -4.37
N GLY A 237 15.07 2.95 -4.99
CA GLY A 237 16.33 3.59 -4.60
C GLY A 237 16.33 4.20 -3.20
N SER A 238 15.17 4.56 -2.65
CA SER A 238 15.04 5.05 -1.27
C SER A 238 13.63 4.80 -0.71
N VAL A 239 13.52 4.79 0.63
CA VAL A 239 12.23 4.67 1.34
C VAL A 239 11.22 5.77 0.94
N TRP A 240 11.70 6.93 0.51
CA TRP A 240 10.85 8.07 0.12
C TRP A 240 10.47 8.07 -1.36
N ALA A 241 11.15 7.25 -2.18
CA ALA A 241 10.87 7.15 -3.60
C ALA A 241 9.43 6.71 -3.93
N PRO A 242 8.83 5.71 -3.22
CA PRO A 242 7.44 5.33 -3.43
C PRO A 242 6.44 6.47 -3.18
N LEU A 243 6.74 7.40 -2.25
CA LEU A 243 5.87 8.56 -1.99
C LEU A 243 5.83 9.50 -3.18
N ALA A 244 6.99 9.79 -3.78
CA ALA A 244 7.08 10.63 -4.97
C ALA A 244 6.34 9.99 -6.15
N GLY A 245 6.46 8.67 -6.33
CA GLY A 245 5.73 7.94 -7.36
C GLY A 245 4.21 7.94 -7.14
N GLY A 246 3.75 7.78 -5.89
CA GLY A 246 2.35 7.91 -5.52
C GLY A 246 1.77 9.30 -5.81
N MET A 247 2.52 10.36 -5.50
CA MET A 247 2.12 11.74 -5.79
C MET A 247 2.00 12.01 -7.30
N LEU A 248 2.92 11.48 -8.11
CA LEU A 248 2.85 11.62 -9.56
C LEU A 248 1.70 10.83 -10.17
N LEU A 249 1.46 9.60 -9.67
CA LEU A 249 0.31 8.81 -10.09
C LEU A 249 -1.01 9.52 -9.74
N ALA A 250 -1.09 10.14 -8.56
CA ALA A 250 -2.27 10.90 -8.13
C ALA A 250 -2.48 12.17 -8.96
N LEU A 251 -1.40 12.86 -9.37
CA LEU A 251 -1.50 13.98 -10.31
C LEU A 251 -2.12 13.54 -11.62
N ALA A 252 -1.65 12.43 -12.19
CA ALA A 252 -2.22 11.87 -13.41
C ALA A 252 -3.69 11.47 -13.21
N GLN A 253 -4.02 10.75 -12.14
CA GLN A 253 -5.38 10.31 -11.86
C GLN A 253 -6.37 11.43 -11.55
N THR A 254 -5.91 12.57 -11.04
CA THR A 254 -6.81 13.68 -10.68
C THR A 254 -6.94 14.69 -11.81
N LEU A 255 -5.85 15.02 -12.50
CA LEU A 255 -5.84 16.04 -13.55
C LEU A 255 -6.37 15.50 -14.87
N VAL A 256 -6.04 14.26 -15.26
CA VAL A 256 -6.46 13.73 -16.55
C VAL A 256 -7.99 13.67 -16.67
N PRO A 257 -8.75 13.12 -15.72
CA PRO A 257 -10.21 13.10 -15.82
C PRO A 257 -10.84 14.50 -15.76
N TYR A 258 -10.18 15.43 -15.08
CA TYR A 258 -10.63 16.82 -15.00
C TYR A 258 -10.54 17.54 -16.35
N TYR A 259 -9.47 17.30 -17.14
CA TYR A 259 -9.27 17.94 -18.43
C TYR A 259 -9.84 17.15 -19.63
N LEU A 260 -9.84 15.81 -19.58
CA LEU A 260 -10.25 14.93 -20.69
C LEU A 260 -11.62 14.25 -20.49
N GLY A 261 -12.28 14.48 -19.35
CA GLY A 261 -13.59 13.92 -19.04
C GLY A 261 -13.54 12.53 -18.38
N SER A 262 -14.54 12.23 -17.55
CA SER A 262 -14.57 11.05 -16.67
C SER A 262 -14.63 9.69 -17.37
N ALA A 263 -15.10 9.64 -18.63
CA ALA A 263 -15.15 8.40 -19.43
C ALA A 263 -13.76 7.85 -19.81
N SER A 264 -12.69 8.60 -19.56
CA SER A 264 -11.32 8.26 -19.93
C SER A 264 -10.45 7.72 -18.78
N LEU A 265 -10.99 7.57 -17.56
CA LEU A 265 -10.24 7.25 -16.34
C LEU A 265 -9.38 5.98 -16.47
N ASP A 266 -9.97 4.87 -16.91
CA ASP A 266 -9.25 3.59 -17.00
C ASP A 266 -8.19 3.60 -18.13
N TYR A 267 -8.52 4.22 -19.27
CA TYR A 267 -7.60 4.34 -20.42
C TYR A 267 -6.44 5.29 -20.14
N ALA A 268 -6.69 6.38 -19.42
CA ALA A 268 -5.70 7.40 -19.09
C ALA A 268 -4.66 6.90 -18.11
N VAL A 269 -5.07 6.20 -17.05
CA VAL A 269 -4.14 5.61 -16.07
C VAL A 269 -3.26 4.58 -16.75
N LEU A 270 -3.85 3.74 -17.60
CA LEU A 270 -3.12 2.75 -18.38
C LEU A 270 -2.15 3.42 -19.38
N ALA A 271 -2.58 4.45 -20.09
CA ALA A 271 -1.75 5.18 -21.05
C ALA A 271 -0.58 5.91 -20.37
N VAL A 272 -0.81 6.57 -19.23
CA VAL A 272 0.25 7.23 -18.46
C VAL A 272 1.22 6.20 -17.87
N ALA A 273 0.72 5.08 -17.36
CA ALA A 273 1.57 3.99 -16.90
C ALA A 273 2.44 3.47 -18.05
N ILE A 274 1.85 3.15 -19.21
CA ILE A 274 2.57 2.68 -20.41
C ILE A 274 3.59 3.71 -20.88
N LEU A 275 3.22 4.99 -20.95
CA LEU A 275 4.12 6.06 -21.39
C LEU A 275 5.28 6.25 -20.40
N PHE A 276 5.01 6.18 -19.10
CA PHE A 276 6.06 6.26 -18.09
C PHE A 276 7.00 5.06 -18.15
N PHE A 277 6.46 3.83 -18.28
CA PHE A 277 7.25 2.61 -18.46
C PHE A 277 8.10 2.66 -19.72
N ALA A 278 7.57 3.21 -20.83
CA ALA A 278 8.29 3.36 -22.08
C ALA A 278 9.43 4.39 -21.98
N LEU A 279 9.26 5.46 -21.19
CA LEU A 279 10.22 6.55 -21.09
C LEU A 279 11.27 6.35 -19.98
N ARG A 280 10.92 5.72 -18.86
CA ARG A 280 11.83 5.47 -17.72
C ARG A 280 11.53 4.15 -17.00
N PRO A 281 11.93 3.00 -17.58
CA PRO A 281 11.68 1.68 -17.00
C PRO A 281 12.39 1.44 -15.65
N SER A 282 13.40 2.24 -15.31
CA SER A 282 14.15 2.12 -14.06
C SER A 282 13.54 2.88 -12.87
N GLY A 283 12.44 3.61 -13.07
CA GLY A 283 11.82 4.48 -12.05
C GLY A 283 12.56 5.82 -11.88
N LEU A 284 11.98 6.72 -11.08
CA LEU A 284 12.55 8.06 -10.82
C LEU A 284 13.82 8.01 -9.98
N PHE A 285 13.88 7.10 -9.01
CA PHE A 285 14.98 6.98 -8.08
C PHE A 285 15.62 5.59 -8.18
N VAL A 286 16.67 5.50 -9.00
CA VAL A 286 17.46 4.27 -9.19
C VAL A 286 18.50 4.13 -8.08
N ARG A 287 18.67 2.90 -7.58
CA ARG A 287 19.74 2.57 -6.64
C ARG A 287 21.10 2.71 -7.34
N LYS A 288 21.90 3.71 -6.95
CA LYS A 288 23.29 3.82 -7.43
C LYS A 288 24.13 2.73 -6.76
N VAL A 289 24.46 1.68 -7.49
CA VAL A 289 25.51 0.73 -7.10
C VAL A 289 26.84 1.49 -7.24
N ARG A 290 27.46 1.86 -6.11
CA ARG A 290 28.89 2.20 -6.12
C ARG A 290 29.63 0.87 -6.15
N VAL A 291 30.18 0.55 -7.33
CA VAL A 291 31.26 -0.44 -7.49
C VAL A 291 32.52 0.13 -6.88
#